data_AF-A0A4S3JW18-F1
#
_entry.id   AF-A0A4S3JW18-F1
#
_cell.length_a   1.000
_cell.length_b   1.000
_cell.length_c   1.000
_cell.angle_alpha   90.00
_cell.angle_beta   90.00
_cell.angle_gamma   90.00
#
_symmetry.space_group_name_H-M   'P 1'
#
loop_
_entity.id
_entity.type
_entity.pdbx_description
1 polymer ?
#
loop_
_entity_poly.entity_id
_entity_poly.type
_entity_poly.pdbx_seq_one_letter_code
_entity_poly.pdbx_strand_id
1 'polypeptide(L)'
;MAAVIVEDLSKSQEAAQNASSKDRKLVDLANDTTNIHRFDCERVPERVLYARGTGAFGNFQLLEGAEDVTYAGVLTDTSRNTPVFSRQTAIPRSGRMMQGFGANTFVPVNKEGKRHFVKFLWIPHLGVHSLVWDESLKLAGQDPDSHRKDLIEAIDNKAYPKWAFAIQVIPEEKQGHFVFAILVATKIWPEELVDVAIELHIANHTQSSTSSSLKLS
;
A
#
# COMPACT_ATOMS: atom_id res chain seq x y z
N MET A 1 26.77 -14.86 7.46
CA MET A 1 26.32 -15.24 8.82
C MET A 1 24.94 -15.89 8.83
N ALA A 2 23.91 -15.32 8.17
CA ALA A 2 22.58 -15.95 8.11
C ALA A 2 22.53 -17.30 7.36
N ALA A 3 23.33 -17.48 6.29
CA ALA A 3 23.35 -18.73 5.52
C ALA A 3 23.92 -19.94 6.28
N VAL A 4 24.88 -19.70 7.20
CA VAL A 4 25.49 -20.76 8.02
C VAL A 4 24.53 -21.26 9.11
N ILE A 5 23.67 -20.37 9.62
CA ILE A 5 22.67 -20.71 10.65
C ILE A 5 21.54 -21.58 10.07
N VAL A 6 21.15 -21.35 8.80
CA VAL A 6 20.08 -22.12 8.14
C VAL A 6 20.56 -23.53 7.78
N GLU A 7 21.81 -23.69 7.34
CA GLU A 7 22.41 -25.01 7.09
C GLU A 7 22.53 -25.84 8.37
N ASP A 8 22.96 -25.25 9.49
CA ASP A 8 23.05 -25.95 10.78
C ASP A 8 21.67 -26.32 11.36
N LEU A 9 20.64 -25.51 11.13
CA LEU A 9 19.26 -25.88 11.50
C LEU A 9 18.74 -27.03 10.64
N SER A 10 19.03 -27.06 9.35
CA SER A 10 18.60 -28.15 8.48
C SER A 10 19.28 -29.49 8.83
N LYS A 11 20.58 -29.46 9.12
CA LYS A 11 21.36 -30.63 9.54
C LYS A 11 20.97 -31.15 10.93
N SER A 12 20.64 -30.24 11.85
CA SER A 12 20.13 -30.63 13.18
C SER A 12 18.69 -31.19 13.10
N GLN A 13 17.86 -30.70 12.19
CA GLN A 13 16.53 -31.27 11.93
C GLN A 13 16.60 -32.65 11.26
N GLU A 14 17.48 -32.86 10.27
CA GLU A 14 17.72 -34.18 9.66
C GLU A 14 18.32 -35.18 10.66
N ALA A 15 19.26 -34.74 11.50
CA ALA A 15 19.84 -35.60 12.55
C ALA A 15 18.79 -35.99 13.62
N ALA A 16 17.89 -35.07 13.98
CA ALA A 16 16.78 -35.36 14.90
C ALA A 16 15.73 -36.31 14.29
N GLN A 17 15.41 -36.15 13.00
CA GLN A 17 14.52 -37.06 12.27
C GLN A 17 15.12 -38.47 12.12
N ASN A 18 16.42 -38.58 11.84
CA ASN A 18 17.11 -39.87 11.68
C ASN A 18 17.30 -40.60 13.02
N ALA A 19 17.58 -39.88 14.11
CA ALA A 19 17.71 -40.45 15.46
C ALA A 19 16.36 -40.91 16.05
N SER A 20 15.24 -40.31 15.61
CA SER A 20 13.91 -40.53 16.18
C SER A 20 13.05 -41.56 15.43
N SER A 21 13.63 -42.28 14.46
CA SER A 21 12.94 -43.35 13.71
C SER A 21 12.43 -44.52 14.57
N LYS A 22 12.79 -44.59 15.87
CA LYS A 22 12.34 -45.64 16.80
C LYS A 22 11.20 -45.25 17.73
N ASP A 23 10.89 -43.96 17.91
CA ASP A 23 9.80 -43.49 18.77
C ASP A 23 9.05 -42.33 18.10
N ARG A 24 7.99 -42.68 17.34
CA ARG A 24 7.11 -41.74 16.64
C ARG A 24 6.62 -40.60 17.56
N LYS A 25 6.42 -40.91 18.84
CA LYS A 25 6.00 -39.96 19.90
C LYS A 25 7.00 -38.81 20.16
N LEU A 26 8.30 -39.01 19.96
CA LEU A 26 9.31 -37.97 20.22
C LEU A 26 9.45 -36.98 19.06
N VAL A 27 9.31 -37.45 17.81
CA VAL A 27 9.18 -36.55 16.64
C VAL A 27 7.93 -35.69 16.78
N ASP A 28 6.81 -36.33 17.14
CA ASP A 28 5.54 -35.65 17.32
C ASP A 28 5.64 -34.57 18.42
N LEU A 29 6.28 -34.88 19.56
CA LEU A 29 6.50 -33.93 20.65
C LEU A 29 7.41 -32.75 20.27
N ALA A 30 8.46 -32.98 19.48
CA ALA A 30 9.34 -31.92 19.01
C ALA A 30 8.63 -30.98 18.02
N ASN A 31 7.79 -31.53 17.16
CA ASN A 31 6.93 -30.77 16.26
C ASN A 31 5.89 -29.96 17.03
N ASP A 32 5.22 -30.57 18.02
CA ASP A 32 4.23 -29.91 18.86
C ASP A 32 4.84 -28.76 19.66
N THR A 33 6.02 -28.96 20.25
CA THR A 33 6.73 -27.91 20.98
C THR A 33 7.08 -26.74 20.08
N THR A 34 7.54 -27.01 18.85
CA THR A 34 7.85 -25.98 17.85
C THR A 34 6.59 -25.23 17.43
N ASN A 35 5.46 -25.93 17.27
CA ASN A 35 4.19 -25.33 16.89
C ASN A 35 3.64 -24.44 18.01
N ILE A 36 3.68 -24.91 19.26
CA ILE A 36 3.29 -24.12 20.45
C ILE A 36 4.19 -22.89 20.58
N HIS A 37 5.51 -23.06 20.41
CA HIS A 37 6.44 -21.93 20.49
C HIS A 37 6.16 -20.89 19.40
N ARG A 38 5.86 -21.32 18.16
CA ARG A 38 5.46 -20.40 17.08
C ARG A 38 4.16 -19.67 17.43
N PHE A 39 3.16 -20.40 17.96
CA PHE A 39 1.88 -19.84 18.37
C PHE A 39 2.04 -18.76 19.45
N ASP A 40 2.82 -19.05 20.50
CA ASP A 40 3.10 -18.10 21.58
C ASP A 40 3.82 -16.84 21.08
N CYS A 41 4.57 -16.94 19.97
CA CYS A 41 5.31 -15.85 19.34
C CYS A 41 4.65 -15.27 18.07
N GLU A 42 3.37 -15.53 17.80
CA GLU A 42 2.68 -15.00 16.61
C GLU A 42 2.47 -13.49 16.64
N ARG A 43 2.31 -12.91 17.83
CA ARG A 43 1.99 -11.48 17.98
C ARG A 43 3.23 -10.63 17.89
N VAL A 44 3.21 -9.69 16.95
CA VAL A 44 4.16 -8.57 16.87
C VAL A 44 3.49 -7.29 17.36
N PRO A 45 4.25 -6.30 17.87
CA PRO A 45 3.68 -5.01 18.25
C PRO A 45 2.92 -4.38 17.08
N GLU A 46 1.72 -3.88 17.37
CA GLU A 46 0.96 -3.13 16.38
C GLU A 46 1.59 -1.76 16.09
N ARG A 47 1.14 -1.12 15.01
CA ARG A 47 1.60 0.24 14.68
C ARG A 47 1.09 1.22 15.75
N VAL A 48 1.94 2.12 16.23
CA VAL A 48 1.58 3.16 17.21
C VAL A 48 0.36 3.99 16.75
N LEU A 49 0.28 4.29 15.45
CA LEU A 49 -0.88 4.89 14.81
C LEU A 49 -1.26 4.06 13.59
N TYR A 50 -2.53 4.12 13.19
CA TYR A 50 -3.03 3.41 12.01
C TYR A 50 -2.87 1.88 12.14
N ALA A 51 -3.01 1.32 13.36
CA ALA A 51 -2.94 -0.12 13.64
C ALA A 51 -4.00 -0.91 12.85
N ARG A 52 -5.23 -0.41 12.83
CA ARG A 52 -6.34 -0.99 12.07
C ARG A 52 -6.29 -0.55 10.61
N GLY A 53 -6.25 -1.53 9.70
CA GLY A 53 -6.28 -1.26 8.27
C GLY A 53 -6.50 -2.50 7.42
N THR A 54 -6.74 -2.25 6.14
CA THR A 54 -6.82 -3.27 5.10
C THR A 54 -5.95 -2.83 3.93
N GLY A 55 -5.27 -3.78 3.28
CA GLY A 55 -4.44 -3.49 2.13
C GLY A 55 -4.66 -4.46 0.98
N ALA A 56 -4.24 -4.02 -0.20
CA ALA A 56 -4.32 -4.78 -1.44
C ALA A 56 -3.10 -4.48 -2.31
N PHE A 57 -2.66 -5.48 -3.08
CA PHE A 57 -1.66 -5.32 -4.11
C PHE A 57 -2.29 -4.78 -5.39
N GLY A 58 -1.51 -4.03 -6.15
CA GLY A 58 -1.91 -3.54 -7.45
C GLY A 58 -0.75 -3.03 -8.27
N ASN A 59 -1.11 -2.29 -9.32
CA ASN A 59 -0.18 -1.73 -10.28
C ASN A 59 -0.46 -0.24 -10.46
N PHE A 60 0.63 0.52 -10.55
CA PHE A 60 0.64 1.93 -10.90
C PHE A 60 1.23 2.05 -12.31
N GLN A 61 0.49 2.68 -13.22
CA GLN A 61 0.94 2.98 -14.57
C GLN A 61 0.62 4.44 -14.92
N LEU A 62 1.67 5.17 -15.29
CA LEU A 62 1.61 6.59 -15.62
C LEU A 62 0.96 6.80 -17.00
N LEU A 63 0.00 7.72 -17.12
CA LEU A 63 -0.60 8.09 -18.40
C LEU A 63 0.22 9.15 -19.13
N GLU A 64 0.64 10.19 -18.41
CA GLU A 64 1.42 11.32 -18.94
C GLU A 64 2.68 11.54 -18.10
N GLY A 65 3.81 11.75 -18.78
CA GLY A 65 5.11 11.97 -18.16
C GLY A 65 5.24 13.37 -17.55
N ALA A 66 5.64 13.45 -16.28
CA ALA A 66 5.93 14.70 -15.57
C ALA A 66 7.44 15.04 -15.63
N GLU A 67 8.04 15.00 -16.83
CA GLU A 67 9.49 15.23 -17.01
C GLU A 67 9.92 16.67 -16.69
N ASP A 68 8.99 17.61 -16.85
CA ASP A 68 9.13 19.03 -16.54
C ASP A 68 9.30 19.27 -15.03
N VAL A 69 8.64 18.45 -14.21
CA VAL A 69 8.62 18.55 -12.75
C VAL A 69 9.68 17.67 -12.08
N THR A 70 9.88 16.44 -12.56
CA THR A 70 10.74 15.45 -11.90
C THR A 70 11.55 14.58 -12.86
N TYR A 71 12.73 14.13 -12.43
CA TYR A 71 13.47 13.06 -13.12
C TYR A 71 13.15 11.65 -12.59
N ALA A 72 12.22 11.51 -11.64
CA ALA A 72 11.90 10.23 -11.03
C ALA A 72 11.28 9.26 -12.06
N GLY A 73 11.95 8.13 -12.32
CA GLY A 73 11.55 7.15 -13.35
C GLY A 73 10.19 6.48 -13.15
N VAL A 74 9.51 6.66 -12.03
CA VAL A 74 8.11 6.22 -11.83
C VAL A 74 7.11 7.24 -12.37
N LEU A 75 7.51 8.51 -12.45
CA LEU A 75 6.68 9.65 -12.85
C LEU A 75 7.08 10.24 -14.22
N THR A 76 8.02 9.62 -14.93
CA THR A 76 8.44 10.03 -16.28
C THR A 76 8.21 8.96 -17.33
N ASP A 77 8.34 7.69 -16.98
CA ASP A 77 8.18 6.56 -17.91
C ASP A 77 6.73 6.06 -17.92
N THR A 78 6.00 6.33 -19.02
CA THR A 78 4.60 5.89 -19.23
C THR A 78 4.47 4.41 -19.61
N SER A 79 5.55 3.77 -20.06
CA SER A 79 5.56 2.34 -20.38
C SER A 79 5.73 1.46 -19.13
N ARG A 80 6.20 2.05 -18.03
CA ARG A 80 6.49 1.35 -16.80
C ARG A 80 5.23 0.96 -16.04
N ASN A 81 5.08 -0.33 -15.82
CA ASN A 81 4.14 -0.88 -14.85
C ASN A 81 4.85 -1.09 -13.51
N THR A 82 4.44 -0.37 -12.47
CA THR A 82 5.08 -0.40 -11.15
C THR A 82 4.17 -1.12 -10.14
N PRO A 83 4.58 -2.28 -9.60
CA PRO A 83 3.84 -2.96 -8.55
C PRO A 83 3.75 -2.08 -7.29
N VAL A 84 2.54 -1.96 -6.75
CA VAL A 84 2.25 -1.17 -5.55
C VAL A 84 1.51 -2.01 -4.53
N PHE A 85 1.66 -1.65 -3.26
CA PHE A 85 0.83 -2.14 -2.17
C PHE A 85 0.20 -0.95 -1.50
N SER A 86 -1.14 -0.90 -1.49
CA SER A 86 -1.90 0.15 -0.81
C SER A 86 -2.46 -0.40 0.48
N ARG A 87 -2.35 0.38 1.56
CA ARG A 87 -2.98 0.08 2.86
C ARG A 87 -3.76 1.28 3.33
N GLN A 88 -5.03 1.05 3.65
CA GLN A 88 -5.98 2.08 4.02
C GLN A 88 -6.38 1.94 5.48
N THR A 89 -6.45 3.08 6.17
CA THR A 89 -6.79 3.18 7.58
C THR A 89 -7.69 4.40 7.77
N ALA A 90 -9.00 4.20 7.69
CA ALA A 90 -9.99 5.26 7.82
C ALA A 90 -11.39 4.68 8.06
N ILE A 91 -12.36 5.57 8.28
CA ILE A 91 -13.79 5.27 8.46
C ILE A 91 -14.70 5.92 7.38
N PRO A 92 -14.38 5.84 6.07
CA PRO A 92 -15.28 6.30 5.00
C PRO A 92 -16.43 5.29 4.79
N ARG A 93 -17.30 5.50 3.79
CA ARG A 93 -18.26 4.45 3.36
C ARG A 93 -17.55 3.20 2.83
N SER A 94 -16.49 3.40 2.07
CA SER A 94 -15.61 2.36 1.54
C SER A 94 -14.25 2.99 1.29
N GLY A 95 -13.18 2.23 1.50
CA GLY A 95 -11.83 2.66 1.15
C GLY A 95 -11.68 3.04 -0.33
N ARG A 96 -12.54 2.50 -1.20
CA ARG A 96 -12.59 2.73 -2.66
C ARG A 96 -13.24 4.07 -3.05
N MET A 97 -13.93 4.72 -2.11
CA MET A 97 -14.73 5.93 -2.30
C MET A 97 -14.21 7.10 -1.46
N MET A 98 -12.89 7.17 -1.27
CA MET A 98 -12.22 8.19 -0.47
C MET A 98 -11.04 8.76 -1.24
N GLN A 99 -10.86 10.08 -1.12
CA GLN A 99 -9.71 10.79 -1.66
C GLN A 99 -8.49 10.62 -0.76
N GLY A 100 -7.33 10.41 -1.38
CA GLY A 100 -6.05 10.37 -0.69
C GLY A 100 -5.26 11.66 -0.91
N PHE A 101 -4.48 12.07 0.09
CA PHE A 101 -3.62 13.26 0.01
C PHE A 101 -2.26 12.98 0.63
N GLY A 102 -1.21 13.54 0.03
CA GLY A 102 0.14 13.52 0.61
C GLY A 102 0.30 14.48 1.81
N ALA A 103 -0.66 15.41 2.00
CA ALA A 103 -0.72 16.51 2.97
C ALA A 103 0.41 17.54 2.86
N ASN A 104 1.66 17.07 2.97
CA ASN A 104 2.86 17.87 2.87
C ASN A 104 3.13 18.34 1.45
N THR A 105 3.90 19.41 1.36
CA THR A 105 4.48 19.91 0.12
C THR A 105 5.83 19.26 -0.10
N PHE A 106 6.02 18.66 -1.26
CA PHE A 106 7.25 18.01 -1.69
C PHE A 106 7.99 18.88 -2.68
N VAL A 107 9.30 18.66 -2.83
CA VAL A 107 10.16 19.44 -3.74
C VAL A 107 10.86 18.51 -4.72
N PRO A 108 10.16 18.00 -5.76
CA PRO A 108 10.82 17.32 -6.85
C PRO A 108 11.76 18.28 -7.62
N VAL A 109 12.77 17.66 -8.23
CA VAL A 109 13.76 18.33 -9.08
C VAL A 109 13.69 17.66 -10.45
N ASN A 110 13.74 18.46 -11.52
CA ASN A 110 13.76 17.96 -12.89
C ASN A 110 15.20 17.67 -13.38
N LYS A 111 15.37 17.22 -14.63
CA LYS A 111 16.70 16.89 -15.19
C LYS A 111 17.63 18.12 -15.31
N GLU A 112 17.07 19.33 -15.37
CA GLU A 112 17.80 20.59 -15.46
C GLU A 112 18.20 21.16 -14.08
N GLY A 113 17.77 20.52 -12.99
CA GLY A 113 18.01 21.00 -11.63
C GLY A 113 17.00 22.04 -11.13
N LYS A 114 15.94 22.34 -11.89
CA LYS A 114 14.86 23.25 -11.46
C LYS A 114 13.97 22.55 -10.43
N ARG A 115 13.66 23.26 -9.34
CA ARG A 115 12.79 22.78 -8.27
C ARG A 115 11.35 23.22 -8.50
N HIS A 116 10.43 22.36 -8.10
CA HIS A 116 9.00 22.64 -8.11
C HIS A 116 8.40 22.24 -6.76
N PHE A 117 7.36 22.93 -6.32
CA PHE A 117 6.59 22.52 -5.15
C PHE A 117 5.39 21.68 -5.59
N VAL A 118 5.24 20.50 -4.99
CA VAL A 118 4.22 19.54 -5.39
C VAL A 118 3.40 19.02 -4.23
N LYS A 119 2.10 18.89 -4.43
CA LYS A 119 1.21 18.08 -3.58
C LYS A 119 0.64 16.90 -4.37
N PHE A 120 0.55 15.76 -3.71
CA PHE A 120 0.03 14.52 -4.28
C PHE A 120 -1.43 14.29 -3.87
N LEU A 121 -2.25 13.91 -4.84
CA LEU A 121 -3.66 13.61 -4.69
C LEU A 121 -3.99 12.25 -5.30
N TRP A 122 -4.92 11.54 -4.69
CA TRP A 122 -5.50 10.30 -5.21
C TRP A 122 -7.01 10.46 -5.28
N ILE A 123 -7.55 10.59 -6.48
CA ILE A 123 -8.97 10.84 -6.73
C ILE A 123 -9.66 9.49 -7.02
N PRO A 124 -10.66 9.06 -6.22
CA PRO A 124 -11.33 7.78 -6.44
C PRO A 124 -12.22 7.84 -7.67
N HIS A 125 -12.12 6.84 -8.55
CA HIS A 125 -12.93 6.80 -9.77
C HIS A 125 -14.43 6.56 -9.48
N LEU A 126 -14.75 5.99 -8.31
CA LEU A 126 -16.13 5.79 -7.83
C LEU A 126 -16.74 7.06 -7.20
N GLY A 127 -15.96 8.15 -7.11
CA GLY A 127 -16.34 9.36 -6.38
C GLY A 127 -16.16 9.24 -4.86
N VAL A 128 -16.43 10.35 -4.17
CA VAL A 128 -16.28 10.46 -2.72
C VAL A 128 -17.64 10.29 -2.05
N HIS A 129 -17.78 9.25 -1.22
CA HIS A 129 -19.02 8.93 -0.53
C HIS A 129 -18.79 8.66 0.96
N SER A 130 -19.68 9.17 1.79
CA SER A 130 -19.61 9.03 3.25
C SER A 130 -20.89 8.39 3.80
N LEU A 131 -20.78 7.75 4.95
CA LEU A 131 -21.93 7.33 5.74
C LEU A 131 -22.47 8.53 6.51
N VAL A 132 -23.77 8.48 6.84
CA VAL A 132 -24.32 9.34 7.89
C VAL A 132 -23.93 8.80 9.26
N TRP A 133 -23.89 9.66 10.27
CA TRP A 133 -23.37 9.28 11.59
C TRP A 133 -24.10 8.11 12.25
N ASP A 134 -25.44 8.10 12.18
CA ASP A 134 -26.28 7.02 12.74
C ASP A 134 -26.01 5.66 12.05
N GLU A 135 -25.82 5.67 10.73
CA GLU A 135 -25.46 4.48 9.95
C GLU A 135 -24.05 3.99 10.32
N SER A 136 -23.09 4.90 10.42
CA SER A 136 -21.70 4.57 10.79
C SER A 136 -21.61 3.91 12.16
N LEU A 137 -22.34 4.43 13.16
CA LEU A 137 -22.34 3.88 14.51
C LEU A 137 -22.95 2.48 14.56
N LYS A 138 -24.07 2.26 13.86
CA LYS A 138 -24.73 0.96 13.78
C LYS A 138 -23.86 -0.06 13.04
N LEU A 139 -23.25 0.34 11.92
CA LEU A 139 -22.36 -0.50 11.15
C LEU A 139 -21.13 -0.91 11.96
N ALA A 140 -20.54 0.00 12.73
CA ALA A 140 -19.38 -0.30 13.56
C ALA A 140 -19.68 -1.37 14.63
N GLY A 141 -20.92 -1.44 15.12
CA GLY A 141 -21.37 -2.47 16.05
C GLY A 141 -21.77 -3.79 15.38
N GLN A 142 -22.45 -3.72 14.23
CA GLN A 142 -22.95 -4.91 13.52
C GLN A 142 -21.86 -5.62 12.70
N ASP A 143 -20.98 -4.85 12.05
CA ASP A 143 -19.89 -5.36 11.23
C ASP A 143 -18.64 -4.46 11.31
N PRO A 144 -17.79 -4.65 12.34
CA PRO A 144 -16.53 -3.89 12.49
C PRO A 144 -15.49 -4.21 11.40
N ASP A 145 -15.73 -5.21 10.56
CA ASP A 145 -14.89 -5.62 9.44
C ASP A 145 -15.45 -5.18 8.07
N SER A 146 -16.55 -4.43 8.05
CA SER A 146 -17.26 -4.01 6.83
C SER A 146 -16.36 -3.47 5.73
N HIS A 147 -15.42 -2.56 6.03
CA HIS A 147 -14.48 -2.03 5.03
C HIS A 147 -13.49 -3.07 4.49
N ARG A 148 -13.10 -4.06 5.30
CA ARG A 148 -12.22 -5.15 4.84
C ARG A 148 -12.99 -6.07 3.90
N LYS A 149 -14.21 -6.44 4.28
CA LYS A 149 -15.09 -7.27 3.46
C LYS A 149 -15.41 -6.62 2.14
N ASP A 150 -15.79 -5.34 2.13
CA ASP A 150 -16.05 -4.58 0.89
C ASP A 150 -14.86 -4.63 -0.07
N LEU A 151 -13.63 -4.45 0.42
CA LEU A 151 -12.45 -4.49 -0.43
C LEU A 151 -12.16 -5.91 -0.97
N ILE A 152 -12.28 -6.93 -0.13
CA ILE A 152 -12.07 -8.32 -0.53
C ILE A 152 -13.12 -8.75 -1.55
N GLU A 153 -14.40 -8.54 -1.25
CA GLU A 153 -15.50 -8.88 -2.15
C GLU A 153 -15.41 -8.12 -3.47
N ALA A 154 -15.00 -6.85 -3.46
CA ALA A 154 -14.78 -6.10 -4.69
C ALA A 154 -13.65 -6.72 -5.54
N ILE A 155 -12.55 -7.17 -4.92
CA ILE A 155 -11.44 -7.84 -5.62
C ILE A 155 -11.89 -9.19 -6.17
N ASP A 156 -12.59 -10.00 -5.38
CA ASP A 156 -13.10 -11.32 -5.76
C ASP A 156 -14.08 -11.22 -6.94
N ASN A 157 -14.91 -10.18 -6.94
CA ASN A 157 -15.84 -9.87 -8.03
C ASN A 157 -15.20 -9.13 -9.22
N LYS A 158 -13.86 -8.98 -9.24
CA LYS A 158 -13.12 -8.26 -10.29
C LYS A 158 -13.50 -6.78 -10.44
N ALA A 159 -14.16 -6.21 -9.44
CA ALA A 159 -14.51 -4.79 -9.33
C ALA A 159 -13.37 -4.02 -8.64
N TYR A 160 -12.18 -4.08 -9.26
CA TYR A 160 -10.96 -3.53 -8.68
C TYR A 160 -11.09 -2.03 -8.41
N PRO A 161 -10.67 -1.56 -7.23
CA PRO A 161 -10.69 -0.14 -6.96
C PRO A 161 -9.65 0.58 -7.81
N LYS A 162 -10.00 1.80 -8.22
CA LYS A 162 -9.18 2.64 -9.10
C LYS A 162 -9.10 4.05 -8.55
N TRP A 163 -7.90 4.60 -8.57
CA TRP A 163 -7.63 6.00 -8.24
C TRP A 163 -6.81 6.66 -9.33
N ALA A 164 -7.16 7.91 -9.60
CA ALA A 164 -6.35 8.86 -10.34
C ALA A 164 -5.33 9.51 -9.45
N PHE A 165 -4.06 9.25 -9.76
CA PHE A 165 -2.94 9.95 -9.14
C PHE A 165 -2.74 11.28 -9.85
N ALA A 166 -2.81 12.34 -9.07
CA ALA A 166 -2.80 13.72 -9.55
C ALA A 166 -1.76 14.52 -8.76
N ILE A 167 -1.17 15.51 -9.43
CA ILE A 167 -0.21 16.41 -8.82
C ILE A 167 -0.65 17.86 -9.00
N GLN A 168 -0.59 18.62 -7.91
CA GLN A 168 -0.63 20.09 -7.99
C GLN A 168 0.80 20.61 -8.02
N VAL A 169 1.10 21.52 -8.94
CA VAL A 169 2.46 22.02 -9.17
C VAL A 169 2.50 23.53 -9.02
N ILE A 170 3.41 24.01 -8.18
CA ILE A 170 3.74 25.43 -8.05
C ILE A 170 5.22 25.60 -8.40
N PRO A 171 5.57 26.37 -9.46
CA PRO A 171 6.95 26.73 -9.74
C PRO A 171 7.58 27.49 -8.56
N GLU A 172 8.87 27.29 -8.32
CA GLU A 172 9.56 27.91 -7.19
C GLU A 172 9.44 29.44 -7.20
N GLU A 173 9.50 30.06 -8.38
CA GLU A 173 9.32 31.50 -8.57
C GLU A 173 7.97 32.06 -8.07
N LYS A 174 6.94 31.22 -7.91
CA LYS A 174 5.59 31.61 -7.47
C LYS A 174 5.33 31.37 -5.98
N GLN A 175 6.32 30.95 -5.20
CA GLN A 175 6.16 30.61 -3.78
C GLN A 175 5.48 31.71 -2.94
N GLY A 176 5.75 32.99 -3.24
CA GLY A 176 5.22 34.14 -2.50
C GLY A 176 3.93 34.74 -3.08
N HIS A 177 3.36 34.16 -4.14
CA HIS A 177 2.20 34.76 -4.83
C HIS A 177 0.84 34.35 -4.25
N PHE A 178 0.82 33.41 -3.31
CA PHE A 178 -0.40 32.89 -2.73
C PHE A 178 -0.67 33.48 -1.34
N VAL A 179 -1.94 33.70 -1.04
CA VAL A 179 -2.40 34.18 0.29
C VAL A 179 -2.19 33.16 1.41
N PHE A 180 -1.86 31.92 1.06
CA PHE A 180 -1.57 30.84 2.00
C PHE A 180 -0.10 30.43 1.96
N ALA A 181 0.41 29.98 3.10
CA ALA A 181 1.78 29.47 3.18
C ALA A 181 1.86 28.07 2.55
N ILE A 182 2.57 27.96 1.43
CA ILE A 182 2.64 26.71 0.65
C ILE A 182 3.31 25.55 1.38
N LEU A 183 4.19 25.81 2.34
CA LEU A 183 4.93 24.79 3.10
C LEU A 183 4.18 24.30 4.36
N VAL A 184 3.00 24.85 4.63
CA VAL A 184 2.24 24.54 5.85
C VAL A 184 1.26 23.40 5.57
N ALA A 185 1.43 22.28 6.27
CA ALA A 185 0.59 21.09 6.10
C ALA A 185 -0.88 21.29 6.47
N THR A 186 -1.20 22.29 7.31
CA THR A 186 -2.58 22.62 7.69
C THR A 186 -3.32 23.46 6.65
N LYS A 187 -2.67 23.81 5.53
CA LYS A 187 -3.27 24.57 4.43
C LYS A 187 -3.41 23.70 3.19
N ILE A 188 -4.62 23.68 2.64
CA ILE A 188 -4.89 23.11 1.32
C ILE A 188 -4.51 24.11 0.25
N TRP A 189 -4.17 23.62 -0.95
CA TRP A 189 -4.02 24.47 -2.13
C TRP A 189 -5.36 24.42 -2.89
N PRO A 190 -6.13 25.51 -2.91
CA PRO A 190 -7.43 25.50 -3.59
C PRO A 190 -7.26 25.15 -5.06
N GLU A 191 -8.07 24.22 -5.55
CA GLU A 191 -8.02 23.73 -6.94
C GLU A 191 -8.31 24.85 -7.95
N GLU A 192 -9.05 25.89 -7.55
CA GLU A 192 -9.30 27.10 -8.35
C GLU A 192 -8.05 27.96 -8.59
N LEU A 193 -7.03 27.82 -7.73
CA LEU A 193 -5.79 28.62 -7.79
C LEU A 193 -4.60 27.81 -8.31
N VAL A 194 -4.64 26.49 -8.15
CA VAL A 194 -3.58 25.57 -8.56
C VAL A 194 -4.21 24.35 -9.20
N ASP A 195 -4.10 24.30 -10.53
CA ASP A 195 -4.64 23.22 -11.34
C ASP A 195 -4.07 21.87 -10.91
N VAL A 196 -4.93 20.85 -11.01
CA VAL A 196 -4.58 19.46 -10.78
C VAL A 196 -4.13 18.87 -12.11
N ALA A 197 -2.84 18.60 -12.24
CA ALA A 197 -2.27 17.98 -13.42
C ALA A 197 -2.17 16.46 -13.23
N ILE A 198 -2.54 15.73 -14.29
CA ILE A 198 -2.40 14.28 -14.49
C ILE A 198 -3.52 13.44 -13.85
N GLU A 199 -4.19 12.64 -14.69
CA GLU A 199 -5.08 11.55 -14.29
C GLU A 199 -4.30 10.23 -14.42
N LEU A 200 -4.55 9.26 -13.54
CA LEU A 200 -3.83 7.98 -13.55
C LEU A 200 -4.76 6.83 -13.20
N HIS A 201 -4.30 5.60 -13.36
CA HIS A 201 -5.07 4.46 -12.89
C HIS A 201 -4.18 3.56 -12.05
N ILE A 202 -4.42 3.55 -10.74
CA ILE A 202 -4.00 2.43 -9.90
C ILE A 202 -5.00 1.30 -10.15
N ALA A 203 -4.64 0.30 -10.94
CA ALA A 203 -5.46 -0.89 -11.12
C ALA A 203 -4.87 -2.02 -10.27
N ASN A 204 -5.64 -2.52 -9.31
CA ASN A 204 -5.29 -3.74 -8.59
C ASN A 204 -5.41 -4.95 -9.53
N HIS A 205 -4.41 -5.18 -10.38
CA HIS A 205 -4.36 -6.35 -11.25
C HIS A 205 -3.24 -7.28 -10.77
N THR A 206 -3.61 -8.27 -9.97
CA THR A 206 -2.81 -9.48 -9.78
C THR A 206 -3.02 -10.40 -10.98
N GLN A 207 -2.22 -10.25 -12.04
CA GLN A 207 -1.84 -11.43 -12.80
C GLN A 207 -0.68 -12.06 -12.05
N SER A 208 -1.00 -12.99 -11.14
CA SER A 208 -0.03 -14.03 -10.82
C SER A 208 0.04 -14.94 -12.05
N SER A 209 0.88 -14.59 -13.02
CA SER A 209 1.42 -15.62 -13.90
C SER A 209 2.28 -16.51 -13.01
N THR A 210 1.68 -17.59 -12.51
CA THR A 210 2.41 -18.77 -12.08
C THR A 210 3.20 -19.24 -13.29
N SER A 211 4.44 -18.75 -13.43
CA SER A 211 5.46 -19.41 -14.22
C SER A 211 5.71 -20.73 -13.51
N SER A 212 5.03 -21.77 -14.02
CA SER A 212 5.34 -23.17 -13.83
C SER A 212 6.85 -23.39 -13.97
N SER A 213 7.53 -23.55 -12.84
CA SER A 213 8.82 -24.23 -12.76
C SER A 213 8.82 -25.10 -11.51
N LEU A 214 7.99 -26.15 -11.54
CA LEU A 214 8.33 -27.40 -10.88
C LEU A 214 9.59 -27.92 -11.57
N LYS A 215 10.76 -27.60 -11.01
CA LYS A 215 11.95 -28.44 -11.15
C LYS A 215 12.14 -29.15 -9.81
N LEU A 216 11.53 -30.32 -9.71
CA LEU A 216 11.99 -31.37 -8.82
C LEU A 216 12.78 -32.33 -9.72
N SER A 217 14.10 -32.29 -9.60
CA SER A 217 15.00 -33.39 -9.95
C SER A 217 15.12 -34.33 -8.76
#